data_AF-A0A212D663-F1
#
_entry.id   AF-A0A212D663-F1
#
_cell.length_a   1.000
_cell.length_b   1.000
_cell.length_c   1.000
_cell.angle_alpha   90.00
_cell.angle_beta   90.00
_cell.angle_gamma   90.00
#
_symmetry.space_group_name_H-M   'P 1'
#
loop_
_entity.id
_entity.type
_entity.pdbx_description
1 polymer ?
#
loop_
_entity_poly.entity_id
_entity_poly.type
_entity_poly.pdbx_seq_one_letter_code
_entity_poly.pdbx_strand_id
1 'polypeptide(L)'
;MLQELLCRRKDVLMILPYVAIVQEKISGLSSFGIELGFFVEEYAGSKGKFPPIKRREKKSLYIATIEKGHSLVNSLIETGRISSLGLVVVDELHMIGEGSRGAILEMTLAKILYTSKTTQIIGMSATLNNVEDLQEFLQAEYYTSQFRPVELKEYLKINDTIYEKNCENVAEMICKSLSKSRVLTDLFPREYLKHKEKEKQEVIKNLKNVSGGNLCRVLKHTIPFGVAYHHSGLTSNERKLLEEAYSTGVLCLFTCTSTLAAGVNLPAR
;
A
#
# COMPACT_ATOMS: atom_id res chain seq x y z
N MET A 1 9.58 -4.80 -20.89
CA MET A 1 8.67 -4.61 -22.04
C MET A 1 9.40 -4.50 -23.38
N LEU A 2 10.15 -3.42 -23.66
CA LEU A 2 10.81 -3.23 -24.97
C LEU A 2 11.78 -4.37 -25.34
N GLN A 3 12.55 -4.89 -24.38
CA GLN A 3 13.41 -6.05 -24.58
C GLN A 3 12.64 -7.28 -25.12
N GLU A 4 11.42 -7.49 -24.62
CA GLU A 4 10.59 -8.62 -25.01
C GLU A 4 10.03 -8.45 -26.43
N LEU A 5 9.56 -7.24 -26.75
CA LEU A 5 9.01 -6.89 -28.06
C LEU A 5 10.07 -6.88 -29.17
N LEU A 6 11.21 -6.22 -28.91
CA LEU A 6 12.20 -5.88 -29.93
C LEU A 6 13.27 -6.96 -30.07
N CYS A 7 13.79 -7.48 -28.96
CA CYS A 7 14.91 -8.43 -28.97
C CYS A 7 14.40 -9.87 -29.00
N ARG A 8 13.47 -10.23 -28.10
CA ARG A 8 12.95 -11.60 -27.98
C ARG A 8 11.82 -11.92 -28.94
N ARG A 9 11.25 -10.90 -29.61
CA ARG A 9 10.17 -11.03 -30.60
C ARG A 9 8.97 -11.78 -30.04
N LYS A 10 8.57 -11.43 -28.82
CA LYS A 10 7.39 -11.95 -28.12
C LYS A 10 6.39 -10.83 -27.82
N ASP A 11 5.13 -11.20 -27.69
CA ASP A 11 4.06 -10.27 -27.33
C ASP A 11 4.13 -9.94 -25.83
N VAL A 12 3.59 -8.79 -25.44
CA VAL A 12 3.54 -8.34 -24.04
C VAL A 12 2.11 -7.98 -23.67
N LEU A 13 1.69 -8.35 -22.46
CA LEU A 13 0.42 -7.95 -21.88
C LEU A 13 0.66 -7.05 -20.66
N MET A 14 0.08 -5.87 -20.65
CA MET A 14 0.01 -4.97 -19.50
C MET A 14 -1.43 -4.94 -18.97
N ILE A 15 -1.63 -5.41 -17.74
CA ILE A 15 -2.91 -5.44 -17.04
C ILE A 15 -2.98 -4.23 -16.11
N LEU A 16 -4.04 -3.46 -16.23
CA LEU A 16 -4.29 -2.22 -15.50
C LEU A 16 -5.65 -2.27 -14.80
N PRO A 17 -5.82 -1.58 -13.67
CA PRO A 17 -7.05 -1.67 -12.87
C PRO A 17 -8.22 -0.93 -13.50
N TYR A 18 -8.01 0.12 -14.30
CA TYR A 18 -9.09 0.97 -14.78
C TYR A 18 -8.97 1.29 -16.28
N VAL A 19 -10.13 1.43 -16.93
CA VAL A 19 -10.24 1.79 -18.36
C VAL A 19 -9.52 3.12 -18.67
N ALA A 20 -9.64 4.10 -17.77
CA ALA A 20 -9.00 5.40 -17.95
C ALA A 20 -7.47 5.30 -18.04
N ILE A 21 -6.85 4.49 -17.16
CA ILE A 21 -5.40 4.28 -17.16
C ILE A 21 -4.97 3.49 -18.40
N VAL A 22 -5.76 2.51 -18.85
CA VAL A 22 -5.52 1.84 -20.13
C VAL A 22 -5.45 2.86 -21.27
N GLN A 23 -6.44 3.74 -21.38
CA GLN A 23 -6.49 4.75 -22.45
C GLN A 23 -5.33 5.74 -22.39
N GLU A 24 -4.95 6.16 -21.18
CA GLU A 24 -3.76 6.99 -20.95
C GLU A 24 -2.50 6.30 -21.49
N LYS A 25 -2.27 5.02 -21.13
CA LYS A 25 -1.09 4.27 -21.59
C LYS A 25 -1.11 4.00 -23.09
N ILE A 26 -2.27 3.76 -23.69
CA ILE A 26 -2.40 3.67 -25.15
C ILE A 26 -1.94 4.98 -25.81
N SER A 27 -2.44 6.12 -25.33
CA SER A 27 -2.07 7.44 -25.86
C SER A 27 -0.55 7.70 -25.74
N GLY A 28 0.02 7.40 -24.56
CA GLY A 28 1.43 7.63 -24.29
C GLY A 28 2.40 6.69 -25.01
N LEU A 29 1.98 5.46 -25.35
CA LEU A 29 2.86 4.43 -25.95
C LEU A 29 2.69 4.26 -27.46
N SER A 30 1.63 4.80 -28.05
CA SER A 30 1.35 4.62 -29.49
C SER A 30 2.43 5.20 -30.39
N SER A 31 3.01 6.36 -30.05
CA SER A 31 4.12 6.96 -30.80
C SER A 31 5.35 6.04 -30.86
N PHE A 32 5.72 5.47 -29.71
CA PHE A 32 6.80 4.48 -29.61
C PHE A 32 6.52 3.24 -30.45
N GLY A 33 5.26 2.77 -30.48
CA GLY A 33 4.87 1.63 -31.31
C GLY A 33 5.13 1.87 -32.80
N ILE A 34 4.80 3.08 -33.29
CA ILE A 34 5.05 3.47 -34.69
C ILE A 34 6.55 3.51 -34.98
N GLU A 35 7.31 4.21 -34.14
CA GLU A 35 8.75 4.44 -34.35
C GLU A 35 9.58 3.16 -34.22
N LEU A 36 9.28 2.33 -33.21
CA LEU A 36 10.05 1.12 -32.91
C LEU A 36 9.48 -0.14 -33.58
N GLY A 37 8.34 -0.04 -34.27
CA GLY A 37 7.81 -1.11 -35.10
C GLY A 37 7.07 -2.23 -34.35
N PHE A 38 6.24 -1.88 -33.35
CA PHE A 38 5.32 -2.81 -32.68
C PHE A 38 3.90 -2.23 -32.60
N PHE A 39 2.89 -3.08 -32.41
CA PHE A 39 1.51 -2.64 -32.25
C PHE A 39 1.20 -2.36 -30.79
N VAL A 40 0.46 -1.29 -30.52
CA VAL A 40 -0.11 -1.00 -29.22
C VAL A 40 -1.62 -1.18 -29.34
N GLU A 41 -2.18 -2.15 -28.60
CA GLU A 41 -3.58 -2.57 -28.76
C GLU A 41 -4.37 -2.39 -27.46
N GLU A 42 -5.55 -1.77 -27.56
CA GLU A 42 -6.45 -1.48 -26.44
C GLU A 42 -7.46 -2.60 -26.20
N TYR A 43 -7.49 -3.11 -24.98
CA TYR A 43 -8.42 -4.14 -24.52
C TYR A 43 -9.14 -3.66 -23.25
N ALA A 44 -10.06 -2.71 -23.40
CA ALA A 44 -10.82 -2.11 -22.29
C ALA A 44 -12.26 -1.77 -22.69
N GLY A 45 -13.22 -1.90 -21.77
CA GLY A 45 -14.63 -1.63 -22.04
C GLY A 45 -15.17 -2.45 -23.21
N SER A 46 -15.72 -1.79 -24.23
CA SER A 46 -16.20 -2.43 -25.46
C SER A 46 -15.09 -2.75 -26.47
N LYS A 47 -13.85 -2.29 -26.24
CA LYS A 47 -12.71 -2.50 -27.16
C LYS A 47 -11.98 -3.82 -26.87
N GLY A 48 -11.11 -4.20 -27.79
CA GLY A 48 -10.40 -5.48 -27.82
C GLY A 48 -11.10 -6.50 -28.71
N LYS A 49 -10.31 -7.29 -29.44
CA LYS A 49 -10.81 -8.34 -30.34
C LYS A 49 -10.35 -9.71 -29.86
N PHE A 50 -11.30 -10.63 -29.72
CA PHE A 50 -11.03 -12.02 -29.38
C PHE A 50 -11.46 -12.92 -30.55
N PRO A 51 -10.59 -13.82 -31.07
CA PRO A 51 -9.17 -13.93 -30.74
C PRO A 51 -8.34 -12.73 -31.22
N PRO A 52 -7.22 -12.39 -30.53
CA PRO A 52 -6.34 -11.30 -30.95
C PRO A 52 -5.72 -11.60 -32.32
N ILE A 53 -5.53 -10.59 -33.15
CA ILE A 53 -5.05 -10.75 -34.53
C ILE A 53 -3.60 -11.28 -34.50
N LYS A 54 -3.36 -12.43 -35.16
CA LYS A 54 -2.00 -12.98 -35.28
C LYS A 54 -1.13 -12.09 -36.18
N ARG A 55 -0.10 -11.48 -35.60
CA ARG A 55 0.90 -10.68 -36.33
C ARG A 55 2.15 -11.51 -36.58
N ARG A 56 2.63 -11.55 -37.84
CA ARG A 56 3.80 -12.35 -38.25
C ARG A 56 5.12 -11.61 -38.02
N GLU A 57 5.17 -10.34 -38.41
CA GLU A 57 6.42 -9.55 -38.44
C GLU A 57 6.60 -8.68 -37.19
N LYS A 58 5.55 -7.94 -36.83
CA LYS A 58 5.54 -7.06 -35.66
C LYS A 58 4.86 -7.73 -34.48
N LYS A 59 5.30 -7.42 -33.27
CA LYS A 59 4.71 -7.92 -32.03
C LYS A 59 3.70 -6.93 -31.47
N SER A 60 2.86 -7.43 -30.57
CA SER A 60 1.80 -6.62 -29.95
C SER A 60 2.10 -6.39 -28.47
N LEU A 61 1.97 -5.13 -28.06
CA LEU A 61 1.76 -4.70 -26.69
C LEU A 61 0.26 -4.59 -26.47
N TYR A 62 -0.31 -5.55 -25.76
CA TYR A 62 -1.70 -5.53 -25.31
C TYR A 62 -1.80 -4.75 -24.02
N ILE A 63 -2.63 -3.70 -23.97
CA ILE A 63 -2.93 -2.95 -22.76
C ILE A 63 -4.39 -3.18 -22.41
N ALA A 64 -4.63 -3.83 -21.26
CA ALA A 64 -5.93 -4.38 -20.93
C ALA A 64 -6.38 -4.05 -19.51
N THR A 65 -7.69 -4.01 -19.28
CA THR A 65 -8.24 -4.14 -17.91
C THR A 65 -8.09 -5.57 -17.40
N ILE A 66 -8.25 -5.79 -16.09
CA ILE A 66 -8.19 -7.13 -15.46
C ILE A 66 -9.06 -8.16 -16.20
N GLU A 67 -10.32 -7.82 -16.45
CA GLU A 67 -11.31 -8.70 -17.08
C GLU A 67 -10.94 -9.03 -18.53
N LYS A 68 -10.46 -8.02 -19.26
CA LYS A 68 -10.07 -8.18 -20.67
C LYS A 68 -8.73 -8.90 -20.81
N GLY A 69 -7.80 -8.70 -19.89
CA GLY A 69 -6.55 -9.45 -19.78
C GLY A 69 -6.84 -10.93 -19.54
N HIS A 70 -7.78 -11.26 -18.66
CA HIS A 70 -8.24 -12.63 -18.45
C HIS A 70 -8.81 -13.25 -19.74
N SER A 71 -9.74 -12.55 -20.42
CA SER A 71 -10.29 -13.02 -21.70
C SER A 71 -9.22 -13.21 -22.78
N LEU A 72 -8.21 -12.34 -22.80
CA LEU A 72 -7.10 -12.42 -23.75
C LEU A 72 -6.25 -13.66 -23.50
N VAL A 73 -5.88 -13.91 -22.25
CA VAL A 73 -5.13 -15.11 -21.85
C VAL A 73 -5.90 -16.37 -22.21
N ASN A 74 -7.20 -16.45 -21.89
CA ASN A 74 -8.04 -17.58 -22.27
C ASN A 74 -8.04 -17.79 -23.79
N SER A 75 -8.25 -16.73 -24.57
CA SER A 75 -8.26 -16.83 -26.02
C SER A 75 -6.91 -17.25 -26.61
N LEU A 76 -5.79 -16.81 -26.01
CA LEU A 76 -4.45 -17.25 -26.40
C LEU A 76 -4.22 -18.74 -26.07
N ILE A 77 -4.73 -19.23 -24.94
CA ILE A 77 -4.67 -20.64 -24.57
C ILE A 77 -5.51 -21.48 -25.54
N GLU A 78 -6.77 -21.11 -25.76
CA GLU A 78 -7.70 -21.81 -26.67
C GLU A 78 -7.16 -21.89 -28.12
N THR A 79 -6.47 -20.84 -28.57
CA THR A 79 -5.89 -20.81 -29.91
C THR A 79 -4.48 -21.39 -29.99
N GLY A 80 -3.94 -21.95 -28.89
CA GLY A 80 -2.59 -22.53 -28.85
C GLY A 80 -1.46 -21.52 -29.03
N ARG A 81 -1.72 -20.24 -28.76
CA ARG A 81 -0.80 -19.11 -28.95
C ARG A 81 -0.24 -18.52 -27.67
N ILE A 82 -0.56 -19.08 -26.50
CA ILE A 82 -0.05 -18.57 -25.22
C ILE A 82 1.48 -18.49 -25.17
N SER A 83 2.18 -19.38 -25.89
CA SER A 83 3.63 -19.37 -26.00
C SER A 83 4.20 -18.14 -26.74
N SER A 84 3.37 -17.33 -27.43
CA SER A 84 3.81 -16.06 -28.04
C SER A 84 3.92 -14.94 -27.02
N LEU A 85 3.26 -15.05 -25.87
CA LEU A 85 3.27 -14.06 -24.80
C LEU A 85 4.55 -14.22 -23.96
N GLY A 86 5.46 -13.26 -24.04
CA GLY A 86 6.76 -13.31 -23.37
C GLY A 86 6.78 -12.64 -22.00
N LEU A 87 5.94 -11.62 -21.80
CA LEU A 87 5.89 -10.86 -20.55
C LEU A 87 4.44 -10.46 -20.21
N VAL A 88 4.10 -10.60 -18.94
CA VAL A 88 2.89 -10.02 -18.35
C VAL A 88 3.30 -9.04 -17.26
N VAL A 89 2.85 -7.80 -17.38
CA VAL A 89 3.00 -6.75 -16.37
C VAL A 89 1.65 -6.54 -15.72
N VAL A 90 1.58 -6.60 -14.39
CA VAL A 90 0.39 -6.31 -13.62
C VAL A 90 0.65 -5.07 -12.79
N ASP A 91 -0.08 -4.00 -13.07
CA ASP A 91 -0.09 -2.81 -12.24
C ASP A 91 -1.12 -2.94 -11.11
N GLU A 92 -0.87 -2.31 -9.98
CA GLU A 92 -1.64 -2.43 -8.75
C GLU A 92 -1.90 -3.89 -8.33
N LEU A 93 -0.85 -4.71 -8.28
CA LEU A 93 -0.92 -6.13 -7.93
C LEU A 93 -1.59 -6.37 -6.55
N HIS A 94 -1.61 -5.38 -5.66
CA HIS A 94 -2.33 -5.49 -4.38
C HIS A 94 -3.82 -5.80 -4.52
N MET A 95 -4.42 -5.53 -5.67
CA MET A 95 -5.80 -5.87 -5.97
C MET A 95 -6.08 -7.38 -6.01
N ILE A 96 -5.07 -8.24 -6.03
CA ILE A 96 -5.25 -9.70 -6.05
C ILE A 96 -6.06 -10.22 -4.84
N GLY A 97 -5.98 -9.54 -3.69
CA GLY A 97 -6.76 -9.86 -2.50
C GLY A 97 -8.17 -9.25 -2.47
N GLU A 98 -8.58 -8.50 -3.50
CA GLU A 98 -9.78 -7.68 -3.46
C GLU A 98 -10.95 -8.23 -4.29
N GLY A 99 -11.92 -8.84 -3.59
CA GLY A 99 -13.23 -9.15 -4.13
C GLY A 99 -13.20 -9.98 -5.42
N SER A 100 -14.13 -9.70 -6.34
CA SER A 100 -14.25 -10.45 -7.59
C SER A 100 -13.13 -10.18 -8.59
N ARG A 101 -12.57 -8.97 -8.59
CA ARG A 101 -11.50 -8.58 -9.53
C ARG A 101 -10.17 -9.23 -9.15
N GLY A 102 -9.87 -9.32 -7.86
CA GLY A 102 -8.72 -10.04 -7.34
C GLY A 102 -8.74 -11.52 -7.74
N ALA A 103 -9.89 -12.18 -7.59
CA ALA A 103 -10.06 -13.57 -8.02
C ALA A 103 -9.82 -13.76 -9.53
N ILE A 104 -10.27 -12.83 -10.38
CA ILE A 104 -10.01 -12.89 -11.83
C ILE A 104 -8.51 -12.76 -12.10
N LEU A 105 -7.83 -11.83 -11.41
CA LEU A 105 -6.39 -11.60 -11.57
C LEU A 105 -5.59 -12.84 -11.13
N GLU A 106 -5.88 -13.39 -9.96
CA GLU A 106 -5.27 -14.62 -9.44
C GLU A 106 -5.42 -15.78 -10.43
N MET A 107 -6.65 -16.00 -10.92
CA MET A 107 -6.96 -17.05 -11.88
C MET A 107 -6.24 -16.84 -13.22
N THR A 108 -6.03 -15.59 -13.63
CA THR A 108 -5.26 -15.25 -14.84
C THR A 108 -3.79 -15.59 -14.67
N LEU A 109 -3.19 -15.20 -13.55
CA LEU A 109 -1.77 -15.47 -13.25
C LEU A 109 -1.50 -16.96 -13.08
N ALA A 110 -2.39 -17.68 -12.37
CA ALA A 110 -2.31 -19.13 -12.22
C ALA A 110 -2.34 -19.86 -13.59
N LYS A 111 -3.22 -19.43 -14.51
CA LYS A 111 -3.27 -19.98 -15.88
C LYS A 111 -1.96 -19.75 -16.62
N ILE A 112 -1.35 -18.57 -16.52
CA ILE A 112 -0.08 -18.26 -17.18
C ILE A 112 1.05 -19.14 -16.62
N LEU A 113 1.18 -19.20 -15.29
CA LEU A 113 2.20 -20.02 -14.61
C LEU A 113 2.08 -21.51 -15.00
N TYR A 114 0.85 -22.01 -15.10
CA TYR A 114 0.61 -23.40 -15.49
C TYR A 114 0.87 -23.67 -16.98
N THR A 115 0.43 -22.76 -17.87
CA THR A 115 0.45 -23.00 -19.33
C THR A 115 1.72 -22.54 -20.03
N SER A 116 2.48 -21.61 -19.46
CA SER A 116 3.67 -21.04 -20.09
C SER A 116 4.81 -20.85 -19.09
N LYS A 117 5.78 -21.78 -19.14
CA LYS A 117 6.99 -21.73 -18.31
C LYS A 117 7.99 -20.65 -18.74
N THR A 118 7.80 -20.05 -19.91
CA THR A 118 8.73 -19.05 -20.47
C THR A 118 8.25 -17.60 -20.28
N THR A 119 6.98 -17.41 -19.91
CA THR A 119 6.42 -16.07 -19.76
C THR A 119 6.88 -15.47 -18.44
N GLN A 120 7.54 -14.31 -18.50
CA GLN A 120 7.90 -13.55 -17.32
C GLN A 120 6.68 -12.82 -16.76
N ILE A 121 6.56 -12.74 -15.44
CA ILE A 121 5.54 -11.94 -14.76
C ILE A 121 6.24 -10.85 -13.95
N ILE A 122 5.77 -9.60 -14.08
CA ILE A 122 6.21 -8.46 -13.28
C ILE A 122 4.99 -7.84 -12.61
N GLY A 123 4.92 -7.93 -11.29
CA GLY A 123 3.92 -7.25 -10.48
C GLY A 123 4.45 -5.93 -9.94
N MET A 124 3.65 -4.86 -10.07
CA MET A 124 3.94 -3.55 -9.48
C MET A 124 2.82 -3.18 -8.53
N SER A 125 3.15 -2.61 -7.37
CA SER A 125 2.17 -2.16 -6.39
C SER A 125 2.79 -1.14 -5.45
N ALA A 126 1.98 -0.18 -4.97
CA ALA A 126 2.41 0.79 -3.97
C ALA A 126 2.56 0.19 -2.57
N THR A 127 1.66 -0.72 -2.17
CA THR A 127 1.66 -1.40 -0.88
C THR A 127 1.25 -2.84 -1.07
N LEU A 128 2.01 -3.79 -0.55
CA LEU A 128 1.65 -5.21 -0.57
C LEU A 128 1.71 -5.73 0.87
N ASN A 129 0.57 -6.22 1.34
CA ASN A 129 0.53 -7.08 2.52
C ASN A 129 0.82 -8.51 2.05
N ASN A 130 1.41 -9.34 2.91
CA ASN A 130 1.72 -10.75 2.62
C ASN A 130 2.59 -10.93 1.36
N VAL A 131 3.67 -10.15 1.27
CA VAL A 131 4.62 -10.22 0.14
C VAL A 131 5.19 -11.63 -0.02
N GLU A 132 5.45 -12.32 1.08
CA GLU A 132 6.00 -13.68 1.12
C GLU A 132 5.09 -14.68 0.36
N ASP A 133 3.79 -14.67 0.65
CA ASP A 133 2.80 -15.51 -0.04
C ASP A 133 2.75 -15.20 -1.54
N LEU A 134 2.86 -13.92 -1.92
CA LEU A 134 2.87 -13.51 -3.32
C LEU A 134 4.16 -13.92 -4.05
N GLN A 135 5.30 -13.87 -3.37
CA GLN A 135 6.57 -14.35 -3.92
C GLN A 135 6.52 -15.86 -4.15
N GLU A 136 5.96 -16.62 -3.21
CA GLU A 136 5.78 -18.06 -3.36
C GLU A 136 4.80 -18.38 -4.50
N PHE A 137 3.63 -17.74 -4.53
CA PHE A 137 2.63 -17.93 -5.58
C PHE A 137 3.17 -17.61 -6.98
N LEU A 138 3.86 -16.48 -7.14
CA LEU A 138 4.39 -16.04 -8.44
C LEU A 138 5.77 -16.62 -8.78
N GLN A 139 6.41 -17.33 -7.84
CA GLN A 139 7.78 -17.81 -7.95
C GLN A 139 8.74 -16.66 -8.32
N ALA A 140 8.60 -15.53 -7.63
CA ALA A 140 9.20 -14.26 -8.02
C ALA A 140 10.08 -13.63 -6.93
N GLU A 141 11.08 -12.87 -7.37
CA GLU A 141 11.86 -12.00 -6.51
C GLU A 141 11.08 -10.72 -6.17
N TYR A 142 11.27 -10.20 -4.96
CA TYR A 142 10.65 -8.96 -4.50
C TYR A 142 11.68 -7.83 -4.41
N TYR A 143 11.31 -6.66 -4.94
CA TYR A 143 12.09 -5.44 -4.85
C TYR A 143 11.24 -4.32 -4.24
N THR A 144 11.80 -3.59 -3.27
CA THR A 144 11.13 -2.47 -2.62
C THR A 144 12.02 -1.24 -2.55
N SER A 145 11.41 -0.06 -2.68
CA SER A 145 12.10 1.23 -2.53
C SER A 145 11.13 2.24 -1.95
N GLN A 146 11.63 3.08 -1.03
CA GLN A 146 10.89 4.20 -0.44
C GLN A 146 11.19 5.53 -1.15
N PHE A 147 11.93 5.50 -2.26
CA PHE A 147 12.31 6.69 -3.00
C PHE A 147 11.08 7.35 -3.63
N ARG A 148 10.90 8.65 -3.37
CA ARG A 148 9.96 9.52 -4.09
C ARG A 148 10.74 10.67 -4.73
N PRO A 149 10.56 10.94 -6.05
CA PRO A 149 11.24 12.05 -6.72
C PRO A 149 10.92 13.43 -6.13
N VAL A 150 9.74 13.58 -5.55
CA VAL A 150 9.29 14.79 -4.86
C VAL A 150 8.85 14.39 -3.46
N GLU A 151 9.40 15.06 -2.45
CA GLU A 151 9.05 14.85 -1.05
C GLU A 151 7.56 15.14 -0.83
N LEU A 152 6.84 14.19 -0.25
CA LEU A 152 5.45 14.38 0.14
C LEU A 152 5.39 14.83 1.60
N LYS A 153 4.98 16.09 1.81
CA LYS A 153 4.70 16.62 3.16
C LYS A 153 3.23 16.46 3.47
N GLU A 154 2.93 15.69 4.50
CA GLU A 154 1.57 15.39 4.90
C GLU A 154 1.14 16.26 6.09
N TYR A 155 -0.10 16.75 6.07
CA TYR A 155 -0.66 17.61 7.10
C TYR A 155 -2.06 17.16 7.52
N LEU A 156 -2.45 17.47 8.75
CA LEU A 156 -3.76 17.26 9.36
C LEU A 156 -4.44 18.60 9.60
N LYS A 157 -5.62 18.82 9.04
CA LYS A 157 -6.43 20.03 9.31
C LYS A 157 -7.55 19.71 10.29
N ILE A 158 -7.60 20.43 11.41
CA ILE A 158 -8.74 20.42 12.34
C ILE A 158 -9.23 21.84 12.52
N ASN A 159 -10.51 22.07 12.21
CA ASN A 159 -11.12 23.40 12.15
C ASN A 159 -10.24 24.32 11.28
N ASP A 160 -9.79 25.45 11.84
CA ASP A 160 -8.94 26.43 11.16
C ASP A 160 -7.44 26.25 11.41
N THR A 161 -7.02 25.10 11.97
CA THR A 161 -5.61 24.83 12.29
C THR A 161 -5.06 23.66 11.47
N ILE A 162 -3.84 23.83 10.92
CA ILE A 162 -3.11 22.82 10.17
C ILE A 162 -1.91 22.36 11.01
N TYR A 163 -1.74 21.04 11.11
CA TYR A 163 -0.65 20.37 11.82
C TYR A 163 0.14 19.51 10.84
N GLU A 164 1.45 19.45 10.97
CA GLU A 164 2.25 18.46 10.22
C GLU A 164 1.93 17.05 10.72
N LYS A 165 1.81 16.08 9.81
CA LYS A 165 1.46 14.69 10.14
C LYS A 165 2.65 13.98 10.77
N ASN A 166 2.81 14.16 12.07
CA ASN A 166 3.66 13.34 12.94
C ASN A 166 2.85 12.89 14.16
N CYS A 167 3.29 11.81 14.81
CA CYS A 167 2.54 11.21 15.91
C CYS A 167 2.41 12.19 17.09
N GLU A 168 3.44 13.00 17.33
CA GLU A 168 3.47 14.03 18.36
C GLU A 168 2.35 15.07 18.21
N ASN A 169 2.20 15.64 17.01
CA ASN A 169 1.17 16.63 16.71
C ASN A 169 -0.22 16.01 16.80
N VAL A 170 -0.40 14.76 16.34
CA VAL A 170 -1.68 14.06 16.45
C VAL A 170 -2.05 13.88 17.94
N ALA A 171 -1.09 13.49 18.78
CA ALA A 171 -1.31 13.34 20.22
C ALA A 171 -1.70 14.66 20.88
N GLU A 172 -0.98 15.75 20.60
CA GLU A 172 -1.35 17.09 21.10
C GLU A 172 -2.73 17.54 20.63
N MET A 173 -3.05 17.28 19.37
CA MET A 173 -4.29 17.68 18.73
C MET A 173 -5.50 16.96 19.34
N ILE A 174 -5.39 15.67 19.63
CA ILE A 174 -6.39 14.90 20.37
C ILE A 174 -6.60 15.52 21.75
N CYS A 175 -5.52 15.82 22.49
CA CYS A 175 -5.61 16.42 23.82
C CYS A 175 -6.27 17.81 23.80
N LYS A 176 -5.90 18.67 22.84
CA LYS A 176 -6.52 20.00 22.66
C LYS A 176 -8.02 19.87 22.39
N SER A 177 -8.42 18.90 21.58
CA SER A 177 -9.83 18.67 21.23
C SER A 177 -10.63 18.13 22.41
N LEU A 178 -10.07 17.20 23.20
CA LEU A 178 -10.66 16.70 24.45
C LEU A 178 -10.88 17.80 25.49
N SER A 179 -9.98 18.80 25.53
CA SER A 179 -10.11 19.92 26.48
C SER A 179 -11.18 20.95 26.11
N LYS A 180 -11.56 21.06 24.82
CA LYS A 180 -12.43 22.13 24.29
C LYS A 180 -13.80 21.68 23.81
N SER A 181 -13.94 20.46 23.30
CA SER A 181 -15.15 20.00 22.60
C SER A 181 -16.13 19.26 23.52
N ARG A 182 -17.42 19.62 23.47
CA ARG A 182 -18.55 18.87 24.06
C ARG A 182 -18.95 17.63 23.25
N VAL A 183 -18.45 17.47 22.01
CA VAL A 183 -18.83 16.35 21.12
C VAL A 183 -17.90 15.16 21.29
N LEU A 184 -16.61 15.40 21.56
CA LEU A 184 -15.65 14.32 21.84
C LEU A 184 -15.79 13.76 23.26
N THR A 185 -16.49 14.44 24.16
CA THR A 185 -16.77 13.92 25.51
C THR A 185 -17.70 12.71 25.49
N ASP A 186 -18.43 12.47 24.40
CA ASP A 186 -19.29 11.30 24.25
C ASP A 186 -18.48 10.04 23.86
N LEU A 187 -17.35 10.22 23.18
CA LEU A 187 -16.39 9.14 22.85
C LEU A 187 -15.32 8.95 23.93
N PHE A 188 -14.99 10.01 24.68
CA PHE A 188 -14.05 10.00 25.79
C PHE A 188 -14.68 10.71 27.01
N PRO A 189 -15.32 9.98 27.93
CA PRO A 189 -15.94 10.55 29.12
C PRO A 189 -14.90 11.35 29.93
N ARG A 190 -15.28 12.51 30.48
CA ARG A 190 -14.36 13.33 31.32
C ARG A 190 -13.81 12.57 32.52
N GLU A 191 -14.46 11.49 32.93
CA GLU A 191 -14.02 10.56 33.97
C GLU A 191 -12.70 9.86 33.60
N TYR A 192 -12.43 9.61 32.32
CA TYR A 192 -11.17 9.02 31.83
C TYR A 192 -9.95 9.92 32.08
N LEU A 193 -10.14 11.24 32.18
CA LEU A 193 -9.06 12.17 32.54
C LEU A 193 -8.54 11.90 33.96
N LYS A 194 -9.45 11.53 34.87
CA LYS A 194 -9.13 11.19 36.27
C LYS A 194 -8.75 9.72 36.45
N HIS A 195 -8.96 8.87 35.44
CA HIS A 195 -8.57 7.46 35.49
C HIS A 195 -7.05 7.33 35.65
N LYS A 196 -6.62 6.54 36.64
CA LYS A 196 -5.22 6.21 36.92
C LYS A 196 -4.27 7.41 36.97
N GLU A 197 -4.73 8.51 37.58
CA GLU A 197 -3.97 9.77 37.62
C GLU A 197 -2.60 9.62 38.32
N LYS A 198 -2.52 8.81 39.39
CA LYS A 198 -1.28 8.56 40.12
C LYS A 198 -0.27 7.80 39.25
N GLU A 199 -0.75 6.77 38.56
CA GLU A 199 0.04 5.94 37.66
C GLU A 199 0.50 6.74 36.43
N LYS A 200 -0.33 7.64 35.91
CA LYS A 200 0.08 8.60 34.85
C LYS A 200 1.23 9.49 35.30
N GLN A 201 1.20 9.98 36.54
CA GLN A 201 2.32 10.76 37.09
C GLN A 201 3.58 9.93 37.27
N GLU A 202 3.43 8.66 37.65
CA GLU A 202 4.55 7.71 37.75
C GLU A 202 5.19 7.44 36.39
N VAL A 203 4.39 7.25 35.33
CA VAL A 203 4.89 7.13 33.95
C VAL A 203 5.71 8.35 33.55
N ILE A 204 5.22 9.57 33.83
CA ILE A 204 5.97 10.82 33.56
C ILE A 204 7.30 10.84 34.32
N LYS A 205 7.32 10.42 35.58
CA LYS A 205 8.52 10.37 36.42
C LYS A 205 9.53 9.35 35.87
N ASN A 206 9.06 8.16 35.52
CA ASN A 206 9.91 7.08 35.00
C ASN A 206 10.51 7.45 33.64
N LEU A 207 9.72 8.06 32.75
CA LEU A 207 10.22 8.57 31.47
C LEU A 207 11.28 9.66 31.68
N LYS A 208 11.06 10.62 32.60
CA LYS A 208 12.09 11.62 32.93
C LYS A 208 13.39 10.97 33.42
N ASN A 209 13.32 9.94 34.25
CA ASN A 209 14.51 9.28 34.78
C ASN A 209 15.30 8.58 33.67
N VAL A 210 14.60 7.90 32.76
CA VAL A 210 15.21 7.18 31.62
C VAL A 210 15.80 8.14 30.59
N SER A 211 15.20 9.32 30.41
CA SER A 211 15.64 10.33 29.43
C SER A 211 16.61 11.37 30.02
N GLY A 212 17.33 11.03 31.10
CA GLY A 212 18.35 11.91 31.69
C GLY A 212 17.81 13.22 32.27
N GLY A 213 16.56 13.23 32.73
CA GLY A 213 15.85 14.39 33.27
C GLY A 213 15.02 15.16 32.25
N ASN A 214 15.19 14.90 30.95
CA ASN A 214 14.52 15.64 29.86
C ASN A 214 13.40 14.82 29.24
N LEU A 215 12.16 15.14 29.60
CA LEU A 215 10.96 14.57 28.96
C LEU A 215 10.49 15.48 27.83
N CYS A 216 10.17 14.88 26.67
CA CYS A 216 9.56 15.58 25.56
C CYS A 216 8.33 16.39 26.00
N ARG A 217 8.25 17.64 25.54
CA ARG A 217 7.14 18.55 25.88
C ARG A 217 5.80 17.92 25.54
N VAL A 218 5.69 17.23 24.42
CA VAL A 218 4.45 16.61 23.96
C VAL A 218 3.99 15.54 24.96
N LEU A 219 4.84 14.56 25.31
CA LEU A 219 4.52 13.52 26.30
C LEU A 219 4.11 14.13 27.66
N LYS A 220 4.81 15.18 28.10
CA LYS A 220 4.47 15.89 29.35
C LYS A 220 3.05 16.46 29.32
N HIS A 221 2.57 16.89 28.16
CA HIS A 221 1.22 17.46 28.02
C HIS A 221 0.16 16.40 27.73
N THR A 222 0.49 15.31 27.03
CA THR A 222 -0.50 14.33 26.55
C THR A 222 -0.75 13.19 27.55
N ILE A 223 0.28 12.73 28.28
CA ILE A 223 0.16 11.62 29.26
C ILE A 223 -0.90 11.89 30.35
N PRO A 224 -1.06 13.11 30.89
CA PRO A 224 -2.15 13.40 31.83
C PRO A 224 -3.55 13.09 31.28
N PHE A 225 -3.74 13.21 29.96
CA PHE A 225 -4.98 12.86 29.27
C PHE A 225 -5.08 11.36 28.94
N GLY A 226 -4.08 10.54 29.29
CA GLY A 226 -3.98 9.14 28.89
C GLY A 226 -3.55 8.93 27.44
N VAL A 227 -3.03 9.97 26.78
CA VAL A 227 -2.63 9.94 25.37
C VAL A 227 -1.11 9.99 25.25
N ALA A 228 -0.54 9.20 24.35
CA ALA A 228 0.87 9.29 24.01
C ALA A 228 1.12 9.02 22.51
N TYR A 229 2.35 9.26 22.08
CA TYR A 229 2.81 8.91 20.74
C TYR A 229 3.89 7.83 20.80
N HIS A 230 4.03 7.07 19.71
CA HIS A 230 5.03 6.01 19.58
C HIS A 230 5.55 5.92 18.15
N HIS A 231 6.85 6.10 17.97
CA HIS A 231 7.58 5.91 16.71
C HIS A 231 9.05 5.59 17.00
N SER A 232 9.82 5.31 15.96
CA SER A 232 11.24 4.92 16.04
C SER A 232 12.20 5.99 16.58
N GLY A 233 11.74 7.23 16.74
CA GLY A 233 12.52 8.35 17.30
C GLY A 233 12.60 8.34 18.82
N LEU A 234 11.78 7.51 19.48
CA LEU A 234 11.87 7.25 20.92
C LEU A 234 12.93 6.19 21.21
N THR A 235 13.65 6.36 22.32
CA THR A 235 14.61 5.35 22.80
C THR A 235 13.89 4.04 23.12
N SER A 236 14.62 2.92 23.10
CA SER A 236 14.04 1.61 23.40
C SER A 236 13.43 1.53 24.80
N ASN A 237 14.00 2.25 25.77
CA ASN A 237 13.49 2.29 27.14
C ASN A 237 12.21 3.13 27.25
N GLU A 238 12.12 4.28 26.55
CA GLU A 238 10.90 5.08 26.49
C GLU A 238 9.76 4.30 25.84
N ARG A 239 10.03 3.61 24.72
CA ARG A 239 9.03 2.77 24.03
C ARG A 239 8.48 1.69 24.95
N LYS A 240 9.35 0.96 25.64
CA LYS A 240 8.95 -0.10 26.59
C LYS A 240 8.05 0.42 27.71
N LEU A 241 8.40 1.57 28.31
CA LEU A 241 7.59 2.19 29.37
C LEU A 241 6.21 2.63 28.87
N LEU A 242 6.15 3.22 27.68
CA LEU A 242 4.88 3.62 27.08
C LEU A 242 4.02 2.40 26.75
N GLU A 243 4.60 1.37 26.13
CA GLU A 243 3.90 0.11 25.79
C GLU A 243 3.31 -0.56 27.04
N GLU A 244 4.08 -0.66 28.12
CA GLU A 244 3.60 -1.20 29.40
C GLU A 244 2.46 -0.36 29.99
N ALA A 245 2.59 0.98 29.95
CA ALA A 245 1.54 1.89 30.42
C ALA A 245 0.25 1.76 29.59
N TYR A 246 0.35 1.47 28.29
CA TYR A 246 -0.79 1.21 27.42
C TYR A 246 -1.42 -0.16 27.70
N SER A 247 -0.63 -1.23 27.77
CA SER A 247 -1.12 -2.58 28.06
C SER A 247 -1.81 -2.69 29.43
N THR A 248 -1.37 -1.88 30.40
CA THR A 248 -2.00 -1.82 31.73
C THR A 248 -3.19 -0.84 31.79
N GLY A 249 -3.52 -0.15 30.70
CA GLY A 249 -4.63 0.81 30.61
C GLY A 249 -4.39 2.14 31.33
N VAL A 250 -3.15 2.46 31.71
CA VAL A 250 -2.77 3.80 32.21
C VAL A 250 -2.84 4.82 31.07
N LEU A 251 -2.36 4.43 29.89
CA LEU A 251 -2.61 5.11 28.63
C LEU A 251 -3.79 4.44 27.93
N CYS A 252 -4.70 5.23 27.40
CA CYS A 252 -5.89 4.76 26.70
C CYS A 252 -5.80 4.96 25.19
N LEU A 253 -4.87 5.79 24.70
CA LEU A 253 -4.71 6.05 23.28
C LEU A 253 -3.23 6.23 22.88
N PHE A 254 -2.86 5.56 21.80
CA PHE A 254 -1.61 5.80 21.10
C PHE A 254 -1.82 6.41 19.72
N THR A 255 -0.93 7.33 19.39
CA THR A 255 -0.70 7.79 18.03
C THR A 255 0.61 7.19 17.55
N CYS A 256 0.59 6.41 16.48
CA CYS A 256 1.78 5.68 16.04
C CYS A 256 1.87 5.59 14.52
N THR A 257 3.06 5.26 14.02
CA THR A 257 3.28 4.93 12.61
C THR A 257 2.72 3.52 12.31
N SER A 258 2.42 3.25 11.04
CA SER A 258 1.87 1.97 10.58
C SER A 258 2.72 0.75 10.98
N THR A 259 4.02 0.93 11.17
CA THR A 259 4.96 -0.08 11.66
C THR A 259 4.65 -0.61 13.06
N LEU A 260 4.07 0.20 13.97
CA LEU A 260 3.66 -0.28 15.29
C LEU A 260 2.34 -1.08 15.20
N ALA A 261 1.40 -0.59 14.39
CA ALA A 261 0.10 -1.22 14.20
C ALA A 261 0.20 -2.63 13.55
N ALA A 262 1.22 -2.86 12.74
CA ALA A 262 1.48 -4.15 12.09
C ALA A 262 2.51 -5.03 12.82
N GLY A 263 3.39 -4.46 13.66
CA GLY A 263 4.61 -5.13 14.12
C GLY A 263 4.67 -5.51 15.61
N VAL A 264 3.73 -5.06 16.46
CA VAL A 264 3.78 -5.33 17.91
C VAL A 264 2.41 -5.82 18.39
N ASN A 265 2.42 -6.92 19.15
CA ASN A 265 1.22 -7.51 19.76
C ASN A 265 0.75 -6.66 20.96
N LEU A 266 0.21 -5.47 20.68
CA LEU A 266 -0.41 -4.55 21.63
C LEU A 266 -1.93 -4.63 21.45
N PRO A 267 -2.63 -5.56 22.14
CA PRO A 267 -4.08 -5.66 22.04
C PRO A 267 -4.73 -4.40 22.62
N ALA A 268 -5.39 -3.63 21.76
CA ALA A 268 -6.30 -2.56 22.12
C ALA A 268 -7.73 -3.13 22.15
N ARG A 269 -8.53 -2.77 23.16
CA ARG A 269 -9.91 -3.24 23.32
C ARG A 269 -10.89 -2.08 23.30
#